data_AF-A0AAW2ZVJ4-F1
#
_entry.id   AF-A0AAW2ZVJ4-F1
#
_cell.length_a   1.000
_cell.length_b   1.000
_cell.length_c   1.000
_cell.angle_alpha   90.00
_cell.angle_beta   90.00
_cell.angle_gamma   90.00
#
_symmetry.space_group_name_H-M   'P 1'
#
loop_
_entity.id
_entity.type
_entity.pdbx_description
1 polymer ?
#
loop_
_entity_poly.entity_id
_entity_poly.type
_entity_poly.pdbx_seq_one_letter_code
_entity_poly.pdbx_strand_id
1 'polypeptide(L)'
;MENAIALLRQMGCAKVGVIGMCWGANLTFMMAAQGKIDAAATAHPVNLTSDNVKAAKVPVLVMPSKDEPPMDEVEAAIDAHSVAPHVYVRFGSLPHGFFGARYDPDAYTPEERKDVETARGLLVDFFSKSLH
;
A
#
# COMPACT_ATOMS: atom_id res chain seq x y z
N MET A 1 9.69 7.75 10.96
CA MET A 1 9.14 6.38 10.87
C MET A 1 9.94 5.39 11.71
N GLU A 2 11.28 5.41 11.67
CA GLU A 2 12.12 4.46 12.43
C GLU A 2 11.87 4.45 13.94
N ASN A 3 11.78 5.61 14.59
CA ASN A 3 11.47 5.69 16.02
C ASN A 3 10.10 5.08 16.35
N ALA A 4 9.12 5.21 15.45
CA ALA A 4 7.79 4.61 15.65
C ALA A 4 7.86 3.08 15.52
N ILE A 5 8.60 2.56 14.55
CA ILE A 5 8.84 1.11 14.39
C ILE A 5 9.55 0.56 15.64
N ALA A 6 10.60 1.25 16.12
CA ALA A 6 11.34 0.86 17.30
C ALA A 6 10.45 0.85 18.56
N LEU A 7 9.60 1.88 18.72
CA LEU A 7 8.65 1.95 19.83
C LEU A 7 7.63 0.80 19.79
N LEU A 8 7.05 0.50 18.63
CA LEU A 8 6.11 -0.63 18.49
C LEU A 8 6.77 -1.96 18.88
N ARG A 9 8.01 -2.19 18.46
CA ARG A 9 8.78 -3.37 18.86
C ARG A 9 9.07 -3.39 20.36
N GLN A 10 9.41 -2.25 20.96
CA GLN A 10 9.59 -2.13 22.41
C GLN A 10 8.29 -2.40 23.18
N MET A 11 7.13 -2.06 22.60
CA MET A 11 5.82 -2.38 23.15
C MET A 11 5.40 -3.86 22.95
N GLY A 12 6.27 -4.69 22.35
CA GLY A 12 6.04 -6.12 22.18
C GLY A 12 5.44 -6.53 20.85
N CYS A 13 5.29 -5.61 19.88
CA CYS A 13 4.85 -5.99 18.53
C CYS A 13 5.94 -6.78 17.81
N ALA A 14 5.68 -8.06 17.51
CA ALA A 14 6.62 -8.93 16.80
C ALA A 14 6.82 -8.52 15.33
N LYS A 15 5.74 -8.05 14.69
CA LYS A 15 5.73 -7.59 13.29
C LYS A 15 5.10 -6.21 13.18
N VAL A 16 5.55 -5.42 12.21
CA VAL A 16 5.08 -4.07 11.92
C VAL A 16 4.79 -3.94 10.43
N GLY A 17 3.52 -3.84 10.07
CA GLY A 17 3.10 -3.44 8.72
C GLY A 17 2.90 -1.93 8.62
N VAL A 18 3.11 -1.38 7.42
CA VAL A 18 2.90 0.05 7.14
C VAL A 18 2.07 0.22 5.88
N ILE A 19 1.07 1.10 5.94
CA ILE A 19 0.39 1.64 4.76
C ILE A 19 0.78 3.10 4.54
N GLY A 20 1.33 3.41 3.37
CA GLY A 20 1.64 4.76 2.94
C GLY A 20 0.57 5.33 2.01
N MET A 21 0.06 6.52 2.30
CA MET A 21 -0.94 7.19 1.47
C MET A 21 -0.30 8.39 0.75
N CYS A 22 -0.65 8.63 -0.53
CA CYS A 22 -0.10 9.75 -1.30
C CYS A 22 1.45 9.72 -1.30
N TRP A 23 2.11 10.80 -0.88
CA TRP A 23 3.57 10.86 -0.71
C TRP A 23 4.12 9.88 0.33
N GLY A 24 3.28 9.38 1.24
CA GLY A 24 3.65 8.37 2.24
C GLY A 24 4.08 7.03 1.65
N ALA A 25 3.74 6.76 0.37
CA ALA A 25 4.23 5.60 -0.37
C ALA A 25 5.76 5.53 -0.38
N ASN A 26 6.44 6.66 -0.63
CA ASN A 26 7.90 6.74 -0.73
C ASN A 26 8.58 6.33 0.58
N LEU A 27 8.10 6.85 1.71
CA LEU A 27 8.66 6.52 3.02
C LEU A 27 8.41 5.05 3.38
N THR A 28 7.25 4.53 3.01
CA THR A 28 6.87 3.13 3.26
C THR A 28 7.77 2.17 2.47
N PHE A 29 7.94 2.40 1.17
CA PHE A 29 8.80 1.56 0.32
C PHE A 29 10.29 1.74 0.61
N MET A 30 10.72 2.90 1.09
CA MET A 30 12.07 3.07 1.61
C MET A 30 12.33 2.19 2.83
N MET A 31 11.39 2.12 3.80
CA MET A 31 11.52 1.23 4.95
C MET A 31 11.44 -0.25 4.56
N ALA A 32 10.60 -0.57 3.57
CA ALA A 32 10.49 -1.90 2.97
C ALA A 32 11.82 -2.36 2.37
N ALA A 33 12.51 -1.48 1.64
CA ALA A 33 13.82 -1.77 1.05
C ALA A 33 14.93 -1.94 2.08
N GLN A 34 14.83 -1.23 3.20
CA GLN A 34 15.73 -1.40 4.33
C GLN A 34 15.42 -2.65 5.16
N GLY A 35 14.31 -3.36 4.90
CA GLY A 35 13.86 -4.50 5.70
C GLY A 35 13.50 -4.11 7.14
N LYS A 36 13.12 -2.84 7.36
CA LYS A 36 12.80 -2.33 8.72
C LYS A 36 11.37 -2.61 9.14
N ILE A 37 10.48 -2.84 8.19
CA ILE A 37 9.08 -3.23 8.39
C ILE A 37 8.89 -4.66 7.88
N ASP A 38 7.73 -5.25 8.14
CA ASP A 38 7.43 -6.64 7.82
C ASP A 38 6.44 -6.79 6.65
N ALA A 39 5.69 -5.73 6.32
CA ALA A 39 4.81 -5.66 5.15
C ALA A 39 4.59 -4.21 4.73
N ALA A 40 4.53 -3.95 3.42
CA ALA A 40 4.37 -2.62 2.86
C ALA A 40 3.10 -2.53 2.00
N ALA A 41 2.22 -1.58 2.31
CA ALA A 41 1.06 -1.28 1.50
C ALA A 41 1.05 0.20 1.08
N THR A 42 0.37 0.52 -0.01
CA THR A 42 0.08 1.91 -0.36
C THR A 42 -1.26 2.06 -1.06
N ALA A 43 -1.92 3.19 -0.81
CA ALA A 43 -3.13 3.62 -1.49
C ALA A 43 -2.90 5.00 -2.13
N HIS A 44 -3.38 5.17 -3.37
CA HIS A 44 -3.27 6.40 -4.16
C HIS A 44 -1.84 7.01 -4.09
N PRO A 45 -0.79 6.27 -4.49
CA PRO A 45 0.59 6.70 -4.31
C PRO A 45 0.96 7.89 -5.21
N VAL A 46 1.92 8.70 -4.77
CA VAL A 46 2.60 9.70 -5.61
C VAL A 46 4.08 9.38 -5.71
N ASN A 47 4.63 9.44 -6.93
CA ASN A 47 6.03 9.21 -7.25
C ASN A 47 6.58 7.80 -6.90
N LEU A 48 5.71 6.79 -6.80
CA LEU A 48 6.16 5.40 -6.65
C LEU A 48 6.69 4.88 -7.98
N THR A 49 7.91 4.34 -7.99
CA THR A 49 8.56 3.79 -9.19
C THR A 49 8.75 2.28 -9.11
N SER A 50 9.02 1.64 -10.25
CA SER A 50 9.34 0.21 -10.32
C SER A 50 10.59 -0.14 -9.49
N ASP A 51 11.56 0.77 -9.40
CA ASP A 51 12.76 0.59 -8.58
C ASP A 51 12.45 0.58 -7.08
N ASN A 52 11.47 1.35 -6.63
CA ASN A 52 11.02 1.28 -5.23
C ASN A 52 10.46 -0.10 -4.90
N VAL A 53 9.68 -0.69 -5.81
CA VAL A 53 9.12 -2.03 -5.63
C VAL A 53 10.22 -3.09 -5.65
N LYS A 54 11.10 -3.07 -6.66
CA LYS A 54 12.21 -4.03 -6.79
C LYS A 54 13.15 -4.01 -5.58
N ALA A 55 13.32 -2.85 -4.96
CA ALA A 55 14.18 -2.71 -3.78
C ALA A 55 13.53 -3.26 -2.50
N ALA A 56 12.19 -3.37 -2.44
CA ALA A 56 11.49 -3.85 -1.26
C ALA A 56 11.90 -5.30 -0.91
N LYS A 57 12.00 -5.60 0.39
CA LYS A 57 12.40 -6.95 0.88
C LYS A 57 11.27 -7.69 1.58
N VAL A 58 10.05 -7.21 1.42
CA VAL A 58 8.87 -7.60 2.19
C VAL A 58 7.68 -7.76 1.24
N PRO A 59 6.57 -8.38 1.68
CA PRO A 59 5.31 -8.36 0.95
C PRO A 59 4.87 -6.93 0.59
N VAL A 60 4.28 -6.77 -0.60
CA VAL A 60 3.85 -5.46 -1.13
C VAL A 60 2.40 -5.46 -1.59
N LEU A 61 1.68 -4.38 -1.30
CA LEU A 61 0.35 -4.08 -1.85
C LEU A 61 0.34 -2.66 -2.41
N VAL A 62 -0.05 -2.49 -3.68
CA VAL A 62 -0.18 -1.18 -4.32
C VAL A 62 -1.58 -1.00 -4.87
N MET A 63 -2.27 0.04 -4.41
CA MET A 63 -3.65 0.35 -4.78
C MET A 63 -3.76 1.76 -5.40
N PRO A 64 -3.42 1.95 -6.68
CA PRO A 64 -3.63 3.21 -7.36
C PRO A 64 -5.11 3.50 -7.56
N SER A 65 -5.45 4.78 -7.61
CA SER A 65 -6.74 5.31 -8.00
C SER A 65 -6.79 5.63 -9.49
N LYS A 66 -7.84 6.30 -9.95
CA LYS A 66 -7.95 6.74 -11.35
C LYS A 66 -7.02 7.91 -11.69
N ASP A 67 -6.63 8.69 -10.70
CA ASP A 67 -5.94 9.96 -10.88
C ASP A 67 -4.41 9.82 -10.97
N GLU A 68 -3.84 8.66 -10.63
CA GLU A 68 -2.42 8.39 -10.89
C GLU A 68 -2.16 8.18 -12.38
N PRO A 69 -0.97 8.55 -12.91
CA PRO A 69 -0.60 8.19 -14.28
C PRO A 69 -0.59 6.66 -14.48
N PRO A 70 -0.46 6.17 -15.73
CA PRO A 70 -0.18 4.75 -15.98
C PRO A 70 1.03 4.28 -15.14
N MET A 71 0.89 3.10 -14.52
CA MET A 71 1.91 2.54 -13.61
C MET A 71 2.35 1.14 -14.08
N ASP A 72 2.38 0.90 -15.40
CA ASP A 72 2.63 -0.42 -15.99
C ASP A 72 3.96 -1.04 -15.54
N GLU A 73 5.02 -0.22 -15.39
CA GLU A 73 6.31 -0.68 -14.88
C GLU A 73 6.26 -1.08 -13.40
N VAL A 74 5.41 -0.41 -12.61
CA VAL A 74 5.22 -0.72 -11.18
C VAL A 74 4.42 -2.01 -11.06
N GLU A 75 3.35 -2.16 -11.83
CA GLU A 75 2.56 -3.40 -11.90
C GLU A 75 3.45 -4.59 -12.30
N ALA A 76 4.22 -4.45 -13.38
CA ALA A 76 5.16 -5.49 -13.81
C ALA A 76 6.23 -5.82 -12.73
N ALA A 77 6.70 -4.82 -11.98
CA ALA A 77 7.64 -5.04 -10.88
C ALA A 77 7.00 -5.76 -9.69
N ILE A 78 5.71 -5.52 -9.42
CA ILE A 78 4.95 -6.22 -8.37
C ILE A 78 4.71 -7.67 -8.79
N ASP A 79 4.32 -7.92 -10.03
CA ASP A 79 4.10 -9.27 -10.56
C ASP A 79 5.37 -10.13 -10.53
N ALA A 80 6.54 -9.49 -10.74
CA ALA A 80 7.84 -10.13 -10.67
C ALA A 80 8.45 -10.15 -9.25
N HIS A 81 7.76 -9.63 -8.24
CA HIS A 81 8.30 -9.50 -6.89
C HIS A 81 8.52 -10.87 -6.24
N SER A 82 9.67 -11.06 -5.59
CA SER A 82 10.06 -12.38 -5.06
C SER A 82 9.43 -12.73 -3.72
N VAL A 83 8.78 -11.77 -3.04
CA VAL A 83 8.24 -11.95 -1.70
C VAL A 83 6.71 -11.87 -1.73
N ALA A 84 6.06 -13.01 -1.48
CA ALA A 84 4.61 -13.09 -1.40
C ALA A 84 4.09 -12.66 -0.01
N PRO A 85 2.88 -12.06 0.08
CA PRO A 85 2.05 -11.61 -1.05
C PRO A 85 2.60 -10.35 -1.75
N HIS A 86 2.43 -10.29 -3.07
CA HIS A 86 2.70 -9.12 -3.91
C HIS A 86 1.47 -8.83 -4.77
N VAL A 87 0.81 -7.70 -4.53
CA VAL A 87 -0.53 -7.42 -5.09
C VAL A 87 -0.61 -6.03 -5.67
N TYR A 88 -1.12 -5.92 -6.89
CA TYR A 88 -1.46 -4.66 -7.54
C TYR A 88 -2.94 -4.66 -7.90
N VAL A 89 -3.68 -3.62 -7.49
CA VAL A 89 -5.07 -3.43 -7.89
C VAL A 89 -5.33 -1.95 -8.12
N ARG A 90 -5.58 -1.56 -9.37
CA ARG A 90 -5.98 -0.20 -9.72
C ARG A 90 -7.50 -0.04 -9.62
N PHE A 91 -7.93 1.01 -8.92
CA PHE A 91 -9.34 1.37 -8.76
C PHE A 91 -9.70 2.52 -9.71
N GLY A 92 -10.37 2.19 -10.82
CA GLY A 92 -10.72 3.15 -11.88
C GLY A 92 -11.85 4.12 -11.53
N SER A 93 -12.67 3.81 -10.52
CA SER A 93 -13.76 4.70 -10.07
C SER A 93 -13.29 5.71 -9.02
N LEU A 94 -12.31 5.33 -8.18
CA LEU A 94 -11.91 6.08 -6.99
C LEU A 94 -10.99 7.27 -7.33
N PRO A 95 -11.15 8.42 -6.67
CA PRO A 95 -10.25 9.56 -6.82
C PRO A 95 -9.00 9.42 -5.95
N HIS A 96 -7.96 10.21 -6.25
CA HIS A 96 -6.81 10.34 -5.36
C HIS A 96 -7.26 10.75 -3.95
N GLY A 97 -6.73 10.12 -2.92
CA GLY A 97 -7.11 10.40 -1.53
C GLY A 97 -8.31 9.60 -1.02
N PHE A 98 -8.83 8.64 -1.79
CA PHE A 98 -9.97 7.79 -1.40
C PHE A 98 -9.76 7.00 -0.10
N PHE A 99 -8.50 6.78 0.30
CA PHE A 99 -8.14 6.05 1.51
C PHE A 99 -7.75 6.96 2.68
N GLY A 100 -7.92 8.28 2.51
CA GLY A 100 -7.54 9.30 3.49
C GLY A 100 -8.48 10.50 3.43
N ALA A 101 -7.92 11.68 3.12
CA ALA A 101 -8.64 12.95 3.25
C ALA A 101 -9.86 13.11 2.32
N ARG A 102 -10.00 12.29 1.26
CA ARG A 102 -11.15 12.30 0.34
C ARG A 102 -12.03 11.06 0.49
N TYR A 103 -11.90 10.34 1.60
CA TYR A 103 -12.86 9.31 1.96
C TYR A 103 -14.21 9.95 2.30
N ASP A 104 -15.20 9.76 1.42
CA ASP A 104 -16.55 10.28 1.61
C ASP A 104 -17.59 9.28 1.09
N PRO A 105 -17.99 8.30 1.92
CA PRO A 105 -18.91 7.25 1.49
C PRO A 105 -20.31 7.79 1.18
N ASP A 106 -20.71 8.96 1.67
CA ASP A 106 -22.05 9.51 1.40
C ASP A 106 -22.11 10.22 0.04
N ALA A 107 -20.99 10.77 -0.42
CA ALA A 107 -20.86 11.37 -1.75
C ALA A 107 -20.53 10.36 -2.86
N TYR A 108 -20.17 9.12 -2.52
CA TYR A 108 -19.78 8.09 -3.50
C TYR A 108 -20.95 7.53 -4.30
N THR A 109 -20.69 7.34 -5.59
CA THR A 109 -21.52 6.50 -6.47
C THR A 109 -21.57 5.05 -5.94
N PRO A 110 -22.55 4.23 -6.36
CA PRO A 110 -22.60 2.82 -5.99
C PRO A 110 -21.32 2.05 -6.36
N GLU A 111 -20.68 2.41 -7.47
CA GLU A 111 -19.41 1.82 -7.92
C GLU A 111 -18.24 2.22 -7.00
N GLU A 112 -18.07 3.52 -6.72
CA GLU A 112 -17.03 4.00 -5.79
C GLU A 112 -17.20 3.40 -4.39
N ARG A 113 -18.44 3.24 -3.91
CA ARG A 113 -18.71 2.57 -2.62
C ARG A 113 -18.23 1.12 -2.63
N LYS A 114 -18.53 0.37 -3.67
CA LYS A 114 -18.07 -1.02 -3.83
C LYS A 114 -16.55 -1.09 -3.91
N ASP A 115 -15.93 -0.21 -4.67
CA ASP A 115 -14.49 -0.20 -4.88
C ASP A 115 -13.73 0.19 -3.60
N VAL A 116 -14.20 1.18 -2.84
CA VAL A 116 -13.56 1.54 -1.57
C VAL A 116 -13.71 0.44 -0.52
N GLU A 117 -14.85 -0.26 -0.49
CA GLU A 117 -15.04 -1.44 0.36
C GLU A 117 -14.09 -2.57 -0.04
N THR A 118 -13.93 -2.80 -1.35
CA THR A 118 -12.99 -3.79 -1.90
C THR A 118 -11.54 -3.44 -1.53
N ALA A 119 -11.13 -2.17 -1.69
CA ALA A 119 -9.80 -1.70 -1.32
C ALA A 119 -9.50 -1.89 0.18
N ARG A 120 -10.47 -1.59 1.05
CA ARG A 120 -10.35 -1.80 2.50
C ARG A 120 -10.24 -3.29 2.84
N GLY A 121 -11.07 -4.13 2.23
CA GLY A 121 -11.00 -5.58 2.40
C GLY A 121 -9.66 -6.15 1.96
N LEU A 122 -9.14 -5.69 0.82
CA LEU A 122 -7.85 -6.11 0.28
C LEU A 122 -6.70 -5.77 1.23
N LEU A 123 -6.71 -4.57 1.83
CA LEU A 123 -5.69 -4.18 2.80
C LEU A 123 -5.69 -5.08 4.05
N VAL A 124 -6.88 -5.36 4.58
CA VAL A 124 -7.04 -6.22 5.78
C VAL A 124 -6.58 -7.64 5.48
N ASP A 125 -6.99 -8.20 4.34
CA ASP A 125 -6.57 -9.54 3.90
C ASP A 125 -5.05 -9.62 3.68
N PHE A 126 -4.47 -8.61 3.01
CA PHE A 126 -3.04 -8.50 2.78
C PHE A 126 -2.25 -8.50 4.10
N PHE A 127 -2.62 -7.65 5.06
CA PHE A 127 -1.93 -7.60 6.35
C PHE A 127 -2.16 -8.86 7.18
N SER A 128 -3.36 -9.45 7.14
CA SER A 128 -3.63 -10.72 7.82
C SER A 128 -2.72 -11.85 7.31
N LYS A 129 -2.45 -11.86 6.00
CA LYS A 129 -1.53 -12.82 5.36
C LYS A 129 -0.05 -12.50 5.56
N SER A 130 0.30 -11.24 5.79
CA SER A 130 1.72 -10.83 5.87
C SER A 130 2.23 -10.75 7.33
N LEU A 131 1.34 -10.46 8.28
CA LEU A 131 1.68 -10.16 9.67
C LEU A 131 1.25 -11.27 10.66
N HIS A 132 0.98 -12.49 10.17
CA HIS A 132 0.63 -13.65 10.98
C HIS A 132 1.80 -14.19 11.83
#